data_AF-A0A7C6EV34-F1
#
_entry.id   AF-A0A7C6EV34-F1
#
_cell.length_a   1.000
_cell.length_b   1.000
_cell.length_c   1.000
_cell.angle_alpha   90.00
_cell.angle_beta   90.00
_cell.angle_gamma   90.00
#
_symmetry.space_group_name_H-M   'P 1'
#
loop_
_entity.id
_entity.type
_entity.pdbx_description
1 polymer ?
#
loop_
_entity_poly.entity_id
_entity_poly.type
_entity_poly.pdbx_seq_one_letter_code
_entity_poly.pdbx_strand_id
1 'polypeptide(L)'
;MRGLFILILTVCISNAFSQQADTIYYKKGFGTAVFRYQGKMLRPGQMEDLVRHTPGAKEEMHKAVLNYNIYVPVGIAGGAMMGWAVGQNLGGAKMNYPLFGSGLGLALISIPLYNAYARHSVNAARMFNKSISPVALRFPDRLTHSSALGLSLRITF
;
A
#
# COMPACT_ATOMS: atom_id res chain seq x y z
N MET A 1 18.15 48.58 11.49
CA MET A 1 18.44 47.55 10.45
C MET A 1 19.00 46.24 11.01
N ARG A 2 19.79 46.25 12.10
CA ARG A 2 20.34 45.02 12.72
C ARG A 2 19.29 43.99 13.19
N GLY A 3 18.16 44.44 13.76
CA GLY A 3 17.10 43.54 14.25
C GLY A 3 16.31 42.82 13.15
N LEU A 4 16.17 43.43 11.96
CA LEU A 4 15.47 42.82 10.83
C LEU A 4 16.24 41.62 10.28
N PHE A 5 17.58 41.71 10.27
CA PHE A 5 18.46 40.65 9.78
C PHE A 5 18.43 39.41 10.69
N ILE A 6 18.36 39.62 12.01
CA ILE A 6 18.27 38.53 13.00
C ILE A 6 16.93 37.80 12.86
N LEU A 7 15.83 38.53 12.65
CA LEU A 7 14.50 37.95 12.51
C LEU A 7 14.35 37.10 11.24
N ILE A 8 14.93 37.55 10.12
CA ILE A 8 14.97 36.78 8.86
C ILE A 8 15.82 35.51 9.04
N LEU A 9 16.96 35.61 9.74
CA LEU A 9 17.82 34.45 10.01
C LEU A 9 17.09 33.39 10.86
N THR A 10 16.35 33.80 11.89
CA THR A 10 15.59 32.88 12.76
C THR A 10 14.46 32.16 12.01
N VAL A 11 13.79 32.82 11.06
CA VAL A 11 12.72 32.21 10.24
C VAL A 11 13.28 31.20 9.22
N CYS A 12 14.51 31.38 8.72
CA CYS A 12 15.12 30.43 7.80
C CYS A 12 15.56 29.12 8.49
N ILE A 13 16.02 29.18 9.75
CA ILE A 13 16.55 27.99 10.45
C ILE A 13 15.42 27.05 10.92
N SER A 14 14.24 27.58 11.25
CA SER A 14 13.10 26.78 11.71
C SER A 14 12.47 25.90 10.61
N ASN A 15 12.63 26.27 9.34
CA ASN A 15 12.13 25.48 8.21
C ASN A 15 13.06 24.30 7.82
N ALA A 16 14.31 24.29 8.30
CA ALA A 16 15.28 23.27 7.90
C ALA A 16 15.08 21.90 8.59
N PHE A 17 14.30 21.85 9.68
CA PHE A 17 14.12 20.65 10.52
C PHE A 17 12.82 19.88 10.28
N SER A 18 12.01 20.25 9.28
CA SER A 18 10.73 19.59 8.97
C SER A 18 10.83 18.54 7.85
N GLN A 19 11.96 17.86 7.70
CA GLN A 19 12.04 16.70 6.80
C GLN A 19 11.36 15.49 7.45
N GLN A 20 10.04 15.46 7.37
CA GLN A 20 9.25 14.31 7.76
C GLN A 20 9.63 13.17 6.80
N ALA A 21 10.27 12.13 7.33
CA ALA A 21 10.64 10.94 6.59
C ALA A 21 9.41 10.38 5.85
N ASP A 22 9.49 10.30 4.52
CA ASP A 22 8.40 9.77 3.72
C ASP A 22 8.21 8.28 4.00
N THR A 23 7.06 7.93 4.59
CA THR A 23 6.69 6.55 4.90
C THR A 23 5.74 5.98 3.83
N ILE A 24 5.82 4.67 3.63
CA ILE A 24 4.88 3.94 2.78
C ILE A 24 3.61 3.69 3.59
N TYR A 25 2.50 4.23 3.11
CA TYR A 25 1.16 3.98 3.66
C TYR A 25 0.49 2.87 2.85
N TYR A 26 -0.24 1.99 3.53
CA TYR A 26 -1.09 1.01 2.87
C TYR A 26 -2.53 1.18 3.35
N LYS A 27 -3.48 1.11 2.41
CA LYS A 27 -4.91 1.10 2.70
C LYS A 27 -5.49 -0.22 2.25
N LYS A 28 -6.13 -0.94 3.18
CA LYS A 28 -6.88 -2.16 2.87
C LYS A 28 -8.26 -1.77 2.36
N GLY A 29 -8.52 -2.03 1.09
CA GLY A 29 -9.83 -1.93 0.47
C GLY A 29 -10.55 -3.29 0.42
N PHE A 30 -11.75 -3.31 -0.17
CA PHE A 30 -12.50 -4.54 -0.40
C PHE A 30 -11.74 -5.42 -1.41
N GLY A 31 -11.01 -6.43 -0.90
CA GLY A 31 -10.24 -7.37 -1.71
C GLY A 31 -8.91 -6.85 -2.30
N THR A 32 -8.53 -5.58 -2.07
CA THR A 32 -7.31 -4.99 -2.65
C THR A 32 -6.51 -4.20 -1.60
N ALA A 33 -5.18 -4.25 -1.68
CA ALA A 33 -4.25 -3.52 -0.83
C ALA A 33 -3.59 -2.46 -1.71
N VAL A 34 -3.86 -1.19 -1.41
CA VAL A 34 -3.33 -0.07 -2.17
C VAL A 34 -2.20 0.56 -1.38
N PHE A 35 -1.01 0.56 -1.96
CA PHE A 35 0.19 1.18 -1.39
C PHE A 35 0.35 2.60 -1.93
N ARG A 36 0.67 3.54 -1.04
CA ARG A 36 0.93 4.95 -1.36
C ARG A 36 2.23 5.44 -0.73
N TYR A 37 2.93 6.31 -1.44
CA TYR A 37 4.17 6.97 -1.04
C TYR A 37 4.12 8.38 -1.61
N GLN A 38 4.37 9.38 -0.77
CA GLN A 38 4.25 10.80 -1.14
C GLN A 38 2.90 11.15 -1.82
N GLY A 39 1.80 10.57 -1.33
CA GLY A 39 0.46 10.76 -1.89
C GLY A 39 0.18 10.07 -3.24
N LYS A 40 1.18 9.43 -3.87
CA LYS A 40 1.02 8.70 -5.14
C LYS A 40 0.82 7.21 -4.89
N MET A 41 0.05 6.56 -5.75
CA MET A 41 -0.12 5.10 -5.72
C MET A 41 1.14 4.41 -6.26
N LEU A 42 1.68 3.43 -5.53
CA LEU A 42 2.81 2.63 -6.02
C LEU A 42 2.32 1.39 -6.74
N ARG A 43 2.92 1.18 -7.91
CA ARG A 43 2.88 -0.13 -8.56
C ARG A 43 3.88 -1.07 -7.89
N PRO A 44 3.67 -2.40 -7.97
CA PRO A 44 4.60 -3.38 -7.41
C PRO A 44 6.06 -3.15 -7.83
N GLY A 45 6.34 -2.93 -9.12
CA GLY A 45 7.71 -2.67 -9.59
C GLY A 45 8.32 -1.38 -9.03
N GLN A 46 7.52 -0.30 -8.91
CA GLN A 46 8.00 0.95 -8.31
C GLN A 46 8.31 0.78 -6.82
N MET A 47 7.53 -0.04 -6.14
CA MET A 47 7.76 -0.36 -4.74
C MET A 47 9.00 -1.25 -4.57
N GLU A 48 9.27 -2.18 -5.49
CA GLU A 48 10.53 -2.96 -5.52
C GLU A 48 11.76 -2.07 -5.69
N ASP A 49 11.69 -1.11 -6.62
CA ASP A 49 12.76 -0.13 -6.82
C ASP A 49 12.96 0.78 -5.60
N LEU A 50 11.87 1.21 -4.95
CA LEU A 50 11.92 2.05 -3.76
C LEU A 50 12.60 1.33 -2.58
N VAL A 51 12.27 0.05 -2.35
CA VAL A 51 12.84 -0.73 -1.24
C VAL A 51 14.17 -1.40 -1.59
N ARG A 52 14.70 -1.18 -2.81
CA ARG A 52 15.91 -1.83 -3.33
C ARG A 52 17.14 -1.64 -2.45
N HIS A 53 17.24 -0.48 -1.80
CA HIS A 53 18.36 -0.11 -0.93
C HIS A 53 18.19 -0.59 0.53
N THR A 54 17.02 -1.11 0.90
CA THR A 54 16.76 -1.64 2.24
C THR A 54 16.99 -3.16 2.25
N PRO A 55 18.04 -3.65 2.95
CA PRO A 55 18.30 -5.08 3.05
C PRO A 55 17.10 -5.80 3.71
N GLY A 56 16.71 -6.95 3.15
CA GLY A 56 15.52 -7.71 3.56
C GLY A 56 14.21 -7.25 2.89
N ALA A 57 13.99 -5.95 2.73
CA ALA A 57 12.77 -5.44 2.09
C ALA A 57 12.73 -5.74 0.58
N LYS A 58 13.89 -5.70 -0.10
CA LYS A 58 14.01 -6.07 -1.52
C LYS A 58 13.61 -7.52 -1.79
N GLU A 59 14.12 -8.47 -1.00
CA GLU A 59 13.83 -9.90 -1.20
C GLU A 59 12.35 -10.21 -0.96
N GLU A 60 11.79 -9.62 0.10
CA GLU A 60 10.38 -9.76 0.40
C GLU A 60 9.50 -9.16 -0.71
N MET A 61 9.86 -7.99 -1.23
CA MET A 61 9.12 -7.36 -2.32
C MET A 61 9.25 -8.13 -3.65
N HIS A 62 10.41 -8.73 -3.91
CA HIS A 62 10.61 -9.58 -5.08
C HIS A 62 9.66 -10.78 -5.09
N LYS A 63 9.49 -11.45 -3.92
CA LYS A 63 8.48 -12.51 -3.74
C LYS A 63 7.07 -12.00 -3.98
N ALA A 64 6.77 -10.76 -3.57
CA ALA A 64 5.49 -10.14 -3.87
C ALA A 64 5.29 -9.98 -5.38
N VAL A 65 6.26 -9.42 -6.10
CA VAL A 65 6.18 -9.19 -7.55
C VAL A 65 6.00 -10.50 -8.33
N LEU A 66 6.69 -11.57 -7.95
CA LEU A 66 6.49 -12.90 -8.54
C LEU A 66 5.04 -13.39 -8.38
N ASN A 67 4.49 -13.29 -7.17
CA ASN A 67 3.09 -13.66 -6.93
C ASN A 67 2.10 -12.78 -7.71
N TYR A 68 2.39 -11.47 -7.83
CA TYR A 68 1.57 -10.54 -8.61
C TYR A 68 1.56 -10.90 -10.10
N ASN A 69 2.71 -11.22 -10.67
CA ASN A 69 2.86 -11.58 -12.08
C ASN A 69 2.13 -12.87 -12.44
N ILE A 70 1.89 -13.76 -11.47
CA ILE A 70 1.07 -14.98 -11.66
C ILE A 70 -0.41 -14.68 -11.40
N TYR A 71 -0.70 -13.96 -10.31
CA TYR A 71 -2.07 -13.60 -9.90
C TYR A 71 -2.83 -12.84 -11.00
N VAL A 72 -2.22 -11.81 -11.58
CA VAL A 72 -2.88 -10.93 -12.56
C VAL A 72 -3.39 -11.70 -13.78
N PRO A 73 -2.55 -12.44 -14.53
CA PRO A 73 -3.04 -13.17 -15.70
C PRO A 73 -4.03 -14.28 -15.33
N VAL A 74 -3.83 -14.98 -14.22
CA VAL A 74 -4.77 -16.02 -13.74
C VAL A 74 -6.14 -15.44 -13.40
N GLY A 75 -6.17 -14.31 -12.70
CA GLY A 75 -7.40 -13.61 -12.36
C GLY A 75 -8.11 -13.03 -13.59
N ILE A 76 -7.35 -12.45 -14.54
CA ILE A 76 -7.89 -11.94 -15.81
C ILE A 76 -8.48 -13.09 -16.64
N ALA A 77 -7.75 -14.20 -16.79
CA ALA A 77 -8.24 -15.36 -17.53
C ALA A 77 -9.49 -15.96 -16.87
N GLY A 78 -9.47 -16.17 -15.55
CA GLY A 78 -10.62 -16.68 -14.82
C GLY A 78 -11.84 -15.78 -14.92
N GLY A 79 -11.64 -14.47 -14.74
CA GLY A 79 -12.68 -13.44 -14.89
C GLY A 79 -13.26 -13.38 -16.31
N ALA A 80 -12.40 -13.44 -17.33
CA ALA A 80 -12.81 -13.43 -18.73
C ALA A 80 -13.62 -14.68 -19.09
N MET A 81 -13.22 -15.86 -18.61
CA MET A 81 -13.94 -17.11 -18.85
C MET A 81 -15.34 -17.09 -18.22
N MET A 82 -15.44 -16.63 -16.97
CA MET A 82 -16.74 -16.44 -16.30
C MET A 82 -17.60 -15.41 -17.03
N GLY A 83 -17.03 -14.24 -17.34
CA GLY A 83 -17.73 -13.15 -18.03
C GLY A 83 -18.22 -13.56 -19.42
N TRP A 84 -17.42 -14.33 -20.16
CA TRP A 84 -17.79 -14.85 -21.48
C TRP A 84 -18.96 -15.83 -21.38
N ALA A 85 -18.90 -16.81 -20.46
CA ALA A 85 -19.97 -17.78 -20.28
C ALA A 85 -21.30 -17.09 -19.87
N VAL A 86 -21.23 -16.08 -18.99
CA VAL A 86 -22.40 -15.28 -18.60
C VAL A 86 -22.91 -14.44 -19.77
N GLY A 87 -22.01 -13.82 -20.54
CA GLY A 87 -22.35 -13.03 -21.72
C GLY A 87 -23.05 -13.85 -22.82
N GLN A 88 -22.64 -15.11 -23.02
CA GLN A 88 -23.34 -16.03 -23.92
C GLN A 88 -24.81 -16.24 -23.50
N ASN A 89 -25.06 -16.43 -22.20
CA ASN A 89 -26.42 -16.60 -21.69
C ASN A 89 -27.29 -15.36 -21.93
N LEU A 90 -26.73 -14.18 -21.69
CA LEU A 90 -27.43 -12.91 -21.94
C LEU A 90 -27.69 -12.66 -23.44
N GLY A 91 -26.83 -13.16 -24.32
CA GLY A 91 -26.99 -13.10 -25.78
C GLY A 91 -27.97 -14.12 -26.35
N GLY A 92 -28.68 -14.88 -25.51
CA GLY A 92 -29.62 -15.92 -25.94
C GLY A 92 -28.98 -17.25 -26.34
N ALA A 93 -27.65 -17.40 -26.19
CA ALA A 93 -26.96 -18.67 -26.36
C ALA A 93 -26.97 -19.48 -25.05
N LYS A 94 -26.82 -20.81 -25.14
CA LYS A 94 -26.74 -21.66 -23.94
C LYS A 94 -25.43 -21.38 -23.19
N MET A 95 -25.52 -21.18 -21.88
CA MET A 95 -24.36 -20.95 -21.02
C MET A 95 -23.40 -22.16 -21.05
N ASN A 96 -22.11 -21.88 -21.30
CA ASN A 96 -21.07 -22.89 -21.18
C ASN A 96 -20.65 -23.07 -19.71
N TYR A 97 -21.36 -23.95 -18.99
CA TYR A 97 -21.09 -24.28 -17.59
C TYR A 97 -19.66 -24.80 -17.35
N PRO A 98 -19.07 -25.67 -18.20
CA PRO A 98 -17.65 -26.05 -18.07
C PRO A 98 -16.68 -24.86 -18.13
N LEU A 99 -16.92 -23.90 -19.04
CA LEU A 99 -16.10 -22.69 -19.15
C LEU A 99 -16.27 -21.77 -17.94
N PHE A 100 -17.50 -21.62 -17.45
CA PHE A 100 -17.77 -20.88 -16.22
C PHE A 100 -17.10 -21.53 -14.99
N GLY A 101 -17.21 -22.85 -14.85
CA GLY A 101 -16.64 -23.61 -13.73
C GLY A 101 -15.11 -23.57 -13.70
N SER A 102 -14.46 -23.67 -14.86
CA SER A 102 -13.01 -23.52 -14.96
C SER A 102 -12.56 -22.08 -14.66
N GLY A 103 -13.30 -21.08 -15.14
CA GLY A 103 -13.07 -19.67 -14.79
C GLY A 103 -13.19 -19.40 -13.29
N LEU A 104 -14.19 -20.00 -12.63
CA LEU A 104 -14.38 -19.93 -11.19
C LEU A 104 -13.24 -20.63 -10.43
N GLY A 105 -12.79 -21.80 -10.91
CA GLY A 105 -11.64 -22.50 -10.34
C GLY A 105 -10.35 -21.65 -10.36
N LEU A 106 -10.07 -21.01 -11.50
CA LEU A 106 -8.94 -20.06 -11.62
C LEU A 106 -9.09 -18.86 -10.67
N ALA A 107 -10.30 -18.31 -10.56
CA ALA A 107 -10.57 -17.21 -9.63
C ALA A 107 -10.32 -17.62 -8.18
N LEU A 108 -10.69 -18.83 -7.76
CA LEU A 108 -10.42 -19.33 -6.41
C LEU A 108 -8.92 -19.50 -6.15
N ILE A 109 -8.14 -19.99 -7.13
CA ILE A 109 -6.67 -20.10 -7.03
C ILE A 109 -6.01 -18.72 -6.93
N SER A 110 -6.62 -17.69 -7.52
CA SER A 110 -6.09 -16.32 -7.46
C SER A 110 -6.12 -15.70 -6.05
N ILE A 111 -7.03 -16.15 -5.16
CA ILE A 111 -7.19 -15.64 -3.79
C ILE A 111 -5.94 -15.86 -2.92
N PRO A 112 -5.41 -17.09 -2.76
CA PRO A 112 -4.20 -17.30 -1.96
C PRO A 112 -2.96 -16.62 -2.57
N LEU A 113 -2.85 -16.54 -3.91
CA LEU A 113 -1.78 -15.82 -4.59
C LEU A 113 -1.80 -14.32 -4.27
N TYR A 114 -3.00 -13.71 -4.31
CA TYR A 114 -3.18 -12.32 -3.92
C TYR A 114 -2.84 -12.10 -2.43
N ASN A 115 -3.26 -13.00 -1.54
CA ASN A 115 -2.93 -12.90 -0.12
C ASN A 115 -1.42 -13.00 0.13
N ALA A 116 -0.71 -13.85 -0.60
CA ALA A 116 0.75 -13.93 -0.53
C ALA A 116 1.39 -12.61 -0.98
N TYR A 117 0.97 -12.08 -2.13
CA TYR A 117 1.39 -10.75 -2.62
C TYR A 117 1.19 -9.66 -1.56
N ALA A 118 -0.03 -9.53 -1.02
CA ALA A 118 -0.36 -8.49 -0.05
C ALA A 118 0.47 -8.60 1.24
N ARG A 119 0.69 -9.82 1.75
CA ARG A 119 1.51 -10.07 2.94
C ARG A 119 2.96 -9.63 2.72
N HIS A 120 3.56 -10.07 1.61
CA HIS A 120 4.94 -9.73 1.28
C HIS A 120 5.11 -8.23 1.05
N SER A 121 4.21 -7.57 0.34
CA SER A 121 4.27 -6.10 0.15
C SER A 121 4.10 -5.33 1.47
N VAL A 122 3.20 -5.75 2.36
CA VAL A 122 3.07 -5.12 3.70
C VAL A 122 4.34 -5.29 4.54
N ASN A 123 4.96 -6.47 4.49
CA ASN A 123 6.21 -6.73 5.19
C ASN A 123 7.35 -5.86 4.64
N ALA A 124 7.49 -5.76 3.32
CA ALA A 124 8.48 -4.90 2.68
C ALA A 124 8.27 -3.42 3.05
N ALA A 125 7.03 -2.92 3.00
CA ALA A 125 6.70 -1.56 3.45
C ALA A 125 7.06 -1.34 4.91
N ARG A 126 6.80 -2.31 5.78
CA ARG A 126 7.15 -2.25 7.20
C ARG A 126 8.66 -2.19 7.42
N MET A 127 9.44 -2.98 6.68
CA MET A 127 10.90 -2.98 6.77
C MET A 127 11.48 -1.65 6.29
N PHE A 128 10.97 -1.12 5.18
CA PHE A 128 11.35 0.20 4.67
C PHE A 128 11.02 1.31 5.67
N ASN A 129 9.79 1.36 6.20
CA ASN A 129 9.40 2.37 7.19
C ASN A 129 10.24 2.29 8.49
N LYS A 130 10.64 1.07 8.90
CA LYS A 130 11.58 0.89 10.02
C LYS A 130 12.99 1.39 9.73
N SER A 131 13.45 1.31 8.48
CA SER A 131 14.78 1.80 8.10
C SER A 131 14.87 3.32 8.03
N ILE A 132 13.75 4.02 7.83
CA ILE A 132 13.71 5.48 7.67
C ILE A 132 13.22 6.18 8.94
N SER A 133 12.45 5.48 9.78
CA SER A 133 12.18 5.99 11.12
C SER A 133 13.49 5.96 11.91
N PRO A 134 14.10 7.09 12.31
CA PRO A 134 14.99 7.06 13.45
C PRO A 134 14.20 6.47 14.62
N VAL A 135 14.87 6.01 15.68
CA VAL A 135 14.25 5.57 16.93
C VAL A 135 13.58 6.78 17.61
N ALA A 136 12.60 7.41 16.96
CA ALA A 136 11.68 8.35 17.52
C ALA A 136 10.71 7.50 18.32
N LEU A 137 11.05 7.38 19.61
CA LEU A 137 10.19 7.04 20.73
C LEU A 137 8.80 6.57 20.28
N ARG A 138 8.59 5.25 20.32
CA ARG A 138 7.27 4.63 20.36
C ARG A 138 6.51 5.24 21.55
N PHE A 139 5.89 6.40 21.36
CA PHE A 139 4.81 6.82 22.21
C PHE A 139 3.60 6.01 21.75
N PRO A 140 3.06 5.11 22.59
CA PRO A 140 1.75 4.57 22.28
C PRO A 140 0.81 5.75 22.14
N ASP A 141 -0.01 5.76 21.08
CA ASP A 141 -1.18 6.63 20.93
C ASP A 141 -2.15 6.34 22.09
N ARG A 142 -1.78 6.75 23.31
CA ARG A 142 -2.73 6.94 24.39
C ARG A 142 -3.36 8.28 24.11
N LEU A 143 -4.48 8.22 23.40
CA LEU A 143 -5.51 9.24 23.43
C LEU A 143 -5.91 9.45 24.90
N THR A 144 -5.18 10.34 25.60
CA THR A 144 -5.59 10.81 26.92
C THR A 144 -6.78 11.73 26.70
N HIS A 145 -7.97 11.14 26.74
CA HIS A 145 -9.23 11.87 26.86
C HIS A 145 -9.21 12.61 28.21
N SER A 146 -8.78 13.88 28.20
CA SER A 146 -9.09 14.81 29.28
C SER A 146 -10.37 15.56 28.89
N SER A 147 -11.50 14.97 29.25
CA SER A 147 -12.82 15.58 29.09
C SER A 147 -13.02 16.66 30.17
N ALA A 148 -12.90 17.91 29.77
CA ALA A 148 -13.60 19.02 30.45
C ALA A 148 -13.83 20.26 29.56
N LEU A 149 -13.08 20.45 28.45
CA LEU A 149 -13.16 21.70 27.67
C LEU A 149 -13.24 21.54 26.14
N GLY A 150 -13.50 20.34 25.61
CA GLY A 150 -13.85 20.16 24.18
C GLY A 150 -12.79 20.59 23.15
N LEU A 151 -11.56 20.89 23.57
CA LEU A 151 -10.44 21.23 22.68
C LEU A 151 -9.58 19.99 22.42
N SER A 152 -9.81 19.33 21.29
CA SER A 152 -8.91 18.30 20.79
C SER A 152 -7.74 18.96 20.05
N LEU A 153 -6.59 19.10 20.71
CA LEU A 153 -5.38 19.56 20.03
C LEU A 153 -4.66 18.35 19.44
N ARG A 154 -4.86 18.16 18.13
CA ARG A 154 -4.18 17.12 17.35
C ARG A 154 -2.76 17.60 17.06
N ILE A 155 -1.81 17.28 17.93
CA ILE A 155 -0.40 17.53 17.66
C ILE A 155 0.08 16.42 16.72
N THR A 156 0.24 16.78 15.45
CA THR A 156 0.91 15.95 14.44
C THR A 156 2.32 16.51 14.32
N PHE A 157 3.34 15.73 14.69
CA PHE A 157 4.74 16.04 14.40
C PHE A 157 5.17 15.34 13.10
#